data_AF-A0A962VGP1-F1
#
_entry.id   AF-A0A962VGP1-F1
#
_cell.length_a   1.000
_cell.length_b   1.000
_cell.length_c   1.000
_cell.angle_alpha   90.00
_cell.angle_beta   90.00
_cell.angle_gamma   90.00
#
_symmetry.space_group_name_H-M   'P 1'
#
loop_
_entity.id
_entity.type
_entity.pdbx_description
1 polymer ?
#
loop_
_entity_poly.entity_id
_entity_poly.type
_entity_poly.pdbx_seq_one_letter_code
_entity_poly.pdbx_strand_id
1 'polypeptide(L)' 'MRERDEALTIEQKALALNLDEYKYGTVVEIGAGQEVARKFFRASAAAGTIAKTMSAYDMKVSDSIY' A
#
# COMPACT_ATOMS: atom_id res chain seq x y z
N MET A 1 17.94 -12.92 -10.30
CA MET A 1 16.53 -12.61 -10.64
C MET A 1 15.70 -13.17 -9.50
N ARG A 2 15.21 -12.33 -8.57
CA ARG A 2 14.48 -12.83 -7.38
C ARG A 2 13.22 -13.55 -7.86
N GLU A 3 13.09 -14.83 -7.50
CA GLU A 3 11.84 -15.57 -7.63
C GLU A 3 10.75 -14.68 -7.02
N ARG A 4 9.77 -14.28 -7.84
CA ARG A 4 8.63 -13.56 -7.30
C ARG A 4 7.95 -14.54 -6.36
N ASP A 5 7.75 -14.17 -5.11
CA ASP A 5 6.96 -14.90 -4.11
C ASP A 5 5.64 -15.41 -4.74
N GLU A 6 5.70 -16.63 -5.29
CA GLU A 6 4.62 -17.25 -6.08
C GLU A 6 3.54 -17.84 -5.16
N ALA A 7 3.76 -17.86 -3.84
CA ALA A 7 2.88 -18.54 -2.90
C ALA A 7 2.12 -17.61 -1.91
N LEU A 8 2.46 -16.32 -1.80
CA LEU A 8 1.81 -15.46 -0.81
C LEU A 8 0.49 -14.89 -1.34
N THR A 9 -0.57 -15.04 -0.53
CA THR A 9 -1.84 -14.36 -0.74
C THR A 9 -1.66 -12.84 -0.62
N ILE A 10 -2.63 -12.08 -1.13
CA ILE A 10 -2.60 -10.60 -1.03
C ILE A 10 -2.52 -10.14 0.43
N GLU A 11 -3.22 -10.82 1.35
CA GLU A 11 -3.17 -10.50 2.78
C GLU A 11 -1.80 -10.81 3.39
N GLN A 12 -1.16 -11.91 3.00
CA GLN A 12 0.20 -12.23 3.46
C GLN A 12 1.22 -11.22 2.95
N LYS A 13 1.09 -10.77 1.69
CA LYS A 13 1.94 -9.70 1.14
C LYS A 13 1.76 -8.38 1.88
N ALA A 14 0.51 -8.01 2.19
CA ALA A 14 0.20 -6.81 2.95
C ALA A 14 0.72 -6.89 4.40
N LEU A 15 0.58 -8.06 5.05
CA LEU A 15 1.10 -8.28 6.39
C LEU A 15 2.62 -8.23 6.44
N ALA A 16 3.30 -8.84 5.47
CA ALA A 16 4.76 -8.80 5.40
C ALA A 16 5.29 -7.36 5.30
N LEU A 17 4.61 -6.50 4.54
CA LEU A 17 4.94 -5.07 4.46
C LEU A 17 4.60 -4.32 5.75
N ASN A 18 3.49 -4.64 6.41
CA ASN A 18 3.09 -4.02 7.68
C ASN A 18 4.02 -4.36 8.86
N LEU A 19 4.76 -5.47 8.77
CA LEU A 19 5.71 -5.92 9.80
C LEU A 19 7.15 -5.45 9.52
N ASP A 20 7.40 -4.82 8.37
CA ASP A 20 8.71 -4.29 8.03
C ASP A 20 8.90 -2.92 8.70
N GLU A 21 9.69 -2.89 9.77
CA GLU A 21 9.99 -1.68 10.56
C GLU A 21 10.71 -0.59 9.75
N TYR A 22 11.28 -0.93 8.59
CA TYR A 22 11.92 0.03 7.68
C TYR A 22 10.94 0.63 6.67
N LYS A 23 9.67 0.19 6.67
CA LYS A 23 8.62 0.69 5.78
C LYS A 23 7.62 1.49 6.59
N TYR A 24 7.66 2.80 6.40
CA TYR A 24 6.65 3.70 6.92
C TYR A 24 6.41 4.82 5.90
N GLY A 25 5.15 5.07 5.54
CA GLY A 25 4.87 6.10 4.55
C GLY A 25 3.42 6.21 4.11
N THR A 26 3.24 6.85 2.95
CA THR A 26 1.92 7.13 2.38
C THR A 26 1.65 6.19 1.20
N VAL A 27 0.44 5.61 1.14
CA VAL A 27 -0.04 4.86 -0.03
C VAL A 27 -0.93 5.76 -0.87
N VAL A 28 -0.58 5.93 -2.14
CA VAL A 28 -1.39 6.68 -3.12
C VAL A 28 -1.87 5.70 -4.19
N GLU A 29 -3.18 5.61 -4.37
CA GLU A 29 -3.82 4.78 -5.40
C GLU A 29 -4.42 5.68 -6.49
N ILE A 30 -4.10 5.41 -7.76
CA ILE A 30 -4.67 6.13 -8.90
C ILE A 30 -5.64 5.19 -9.61
N GLY A 31 -6.88 5.63 -9.81
CA GLY A 31 -7.94 4.85 -10.43
C GLY A 31 -9.08 4.50 -9.47
N ALA A 32 -10.23 4.16 -10.04
CA ALA A 32 -11.46 3.84 -9.31
C ALA A 32 -11.38 2.45 -8.66
N GLY A 33 -10.81 2.36 -7.46
CA GLY A 33 -10.73 1.11 -6.71
C GLY A 33 -10.67 1.31 -5.20
N GLN A 34 -9.78 2.18 -4.71
CA GLN A 34 -9.42 2.27 -3.28
C GLN A 34 -9.18 0.88 -2.63
N GLU A 35 -8.78 -0.12 -3.41
CA GLU A 35 -8.70 -1.51 -2.95
C GLU A 35 -7.34 -1.82 -2.34
N VAL A 36 -6.30 -1.02 -2.64
CA VAL A 36 -4.93 -1.27 -2.19
C VAL A 36 -4.78 -0.92 -0.71
N ALA A 37 -5.13 0.32 -0.33
CA ALA A 37 -5.12 0.76 1.08
C ALA A 37 -5.92 -0.18 1.97
N ARG A 38 -7.06 -0.67 1.47
CA ARG A 38 -7.94 -1.60 2.17
C ARG A 38 -7.27 -2.92 2.54
N LYS A 39 -6.39 -3.45 1.67
CA LYS A 39 -5.65 -4.69 1.98
C LYS A 39 -4.64 -4.48 3.11
N PHE A 40 -3.97 -3.32 3.14
CA PHE A 40 -3.05 -2.97 4.23
C PHE A 40 -3.78 -2.80 5.56
N PHE A 41 -4.94 -2.14 5.60
CA PHE A 41 -5.70 -1.99 6.84
C PHE A 41 -6.34 -3.29 7.33
N ARG A 42 -6.68 -4.20 6.41
CA ARG A 42 -7.19 -5.53 6.76
C ARG A 42 -6.09 -6.46 7.26
N ALA A 43 -4.87 -6.29 6.75
CA ALA A 43 -3.71 -6.93 7.34
C ALA A 43 -3.40 -6.24 8.68
N SER A 44 -3.17 -7.04 9.73
CA SER A 44 -2.74 -6.52 11.04
C SER A 44 -1.46 -5.68 10.92
N ALA A 45 -1.13 -4.93 11.97
CA ALA A 45 0.07 -4.09 12.09
C ALA A 45 0.17 -2.87 11.14
N ALA A 46 -0.90 -2.49 10.44
CA ALA A 46 -0.92 -1.34 9.53
C ALA A 46 -0.47 0.00 10.17
N ALA A 47 -0.69 0.18 11.47
CA ALA A 47 -0.30 1.40 12.19
C ALA A 47 1.21 1.64 12.22
N GLY A 48 2.02 0.57 12.13
CA GLY A 48 3.48 0.65 12.08
C GLY A 48 4.03 1.05 10.71
N THR A 49 3.19 1.15 9.68
CA THR A 49 3.65 1.21 8.28
C THR A 49 2.90 2.25 7.43
N ILE A 50 1.61 2.47 7.69
CA ILE A 50 0.77 3.36 6.89
C ILE A 50 0.50 4.66 7.66
N ALA A 51 1.19 5.72 7.26
CA ALA A 51 1.00 7.07 7.80
C ALA A 51 -0.27 7.74 7.23
N LYS A 52 -0.54 7.51 5.94
CA LYS A 52 -1.64 8.15 5.21
C LYS A 52 -2.01 7.32 3.99
N THR A 53 -3.28 7.40 3.58
CA THR A 53 -3.74 6.86 2.30
C THR A 53 -4.44 7.95 1.50
N MET A 54 -4.24 7.93 0.18
CA MET A 54 -4.86 8.86 -0.75
C MET A 54 -5.32 8.10 -1.99
N SER A 55 -6.44 8.53 -2.58
CA SER A 55 -6.88 7.99 -3.87
C SER A 55 -7.20 9.12 -4.83
N ALA A 56 -6.68 9.00 -6.04
CA ALA A 56 -6.89 9.93 -7.13
C ALA A 56 -7.80 9.29 -8.17
N TYR A 57 -8.91 9.97 -8.49
CA TYR A 57 -9.89 9.51 -9.47
C TYR A 57 -9.56 9.90 -10.92
N ASP A 58 -8.58 10.78 -11.12
CA ASP A 58 -8.11 11.24 -12.43
C ASP A 58 -6.58 11.38 -12.40
N MET A 59 -5.92 11.08 -13.51
CA MET A 59 -4.46 11.08 -13.75
C MET A 59 -3.77 12.44 -13.49
N LYS A 60 -4.52 13.47 -13.09
CA LYS A 60 -4.06 14.83 -12.81
C LYS A 60 -3.50 15.04 -11.39
N VAL A 61 -3.08 13.98 -10.69
CA VAL A 61 -2.18 14.12 -9.53
C VAL A 61 -0.74 14.05 -10.02
N SER A 62 -0.42 14.93 -10.96
CA SER A 62 0.93 15.32 -11.30
C SER A 62 0.94 16.83 -11.11
N ASP A 63 1.90 17.35 -10.34
CA ASP A 63 2.20 18.79 -10.16
C ASP A 63 1.54 19.61 -9.02
N SER A 64 1.27 19.05 -7.84
CA SER A 64 0.91 19.90 -6.67
C SER A 64 1.60 19.59 -5.34
N ILE A 65 2.57 18.67 -5.34
CA ILE A 65 3.42 18.42 -4.16
C ILE A 65 4.88 18.37 -4.64
N TYR A 66 5.48 19.55 -4.82
CA TYR A 66 6.92 19.77 -4.82
C TYR A 66 7.22 21.06 -4.05
#